data_AF-A0AA39YER8-F1
#
_entry.id   AF-A0AA39YER8-F1
#
_cell.length_a   1.000
_cell.length_b   1.000
_cell.length_c   1.000
_cell.angle_alpha   90.00
_cell.angle_beta   90.00
_cell.angle_gamma   90.00
#
_symmetry.space_group_name_H-M   'P 1'
#
loop_
_entity.id
_entity.type
_entity.pdbx_description
1 polymer ?
#
loop_
_entity_poly.entity_id
_entity_poly.type
_entity_poly.pdbx_seq_one_letter_code
_entity_poly.pdbx_strand_id
1 'polypeptide(L)'
;MTRGRAAAISQQNGVLNPVKRQSITITRDETTNPVSFNVTRGPLVLGFRLLFLRPPGPQERDFVLSIQDLQLYAENVWAEY
;
A
#
# COMPACT_ATOMS: atom_id res chain seq x y z
N MET A 1 34.13 22.51 -8.63
CA MET A 1 33.22 21.53 -7.99
C MET A 1 32.38 22.26 -6.96
N THR A 2 31.12 22.56 -7.27
CA THR A 2 30.25 23.38 -6.42
C THR A 2 29.20 22.48 -5.79
N ARG A 3 29.24 22.29 -4.46
CA ARG A 3 28.22 21.54 -3.71
C ARG A 3 26.97 22.42 -3.59
N GLY A 4 25.89 22.07 -4.29
CA GLY A 4 24.57 22.67 -4.06
C GLY A 4 24.00 22.20 -2.73
N ARG A 5 23.74 23.13 -1.80
CA ARG A 5 23.02 22.84 -0.55
C ARG A 5 21.56 22.56 -0.92
N ALA A 6 21.07 21.35 -0.66
CA ALA A 6 19.65 21.08 -0.69
C ALA A 6 19.01 21.72 0.55
N ALA A 7 18.09 22.67 0.34
CA ALA A 7 17.26 23.20 1.41
C ALA A 7 16.22 22.14 1.78
N ALA A 8 16.33 21.55 2.97
CA ALA A 8 15.26 20.76 3.53
C ALA A 8 14.14 21.73 3.97
N ILE A 9 13.04 21.75 3.23
CA ILE A 9 11.85 22.51 3.62
C ILE A 9 11.24 21.77 4.82
N SER A 10 11.43 22.33 6.02
CA SER A 10 10.76 21.86 7.24
C SER A 10 9.29 22.28 7.14
N GLN A 11 8.43 21.37 6.71
CA GLN A 11 6.99 21.57 6.84
C GLN A 11 6.65 21.45 8.33
N GLN A 12 6.22 22.56 8.93
CA GLN A 12 5.75 22.61 10.32
C GLN A 12 4.71 21.53 10.57
N ASN A 13 4.93 20.76 11.64
CA ASN A 13 4.01 19.73 12.17
C ASN A 13 2.75 20.41 12.73
N GLY A 14 1.85 20.88 11.86
CA GLY A 14 0.42 20.92 12.21
C GLY A 14 -0.03 19.49 12.47
N VAL A 15 -0.96 19.26 13.40
CA VAL A 15 -1.43 17.92 13.80
C VAL A 15 -1.74 17.08 12.54
N LEU A 16 -0.83 16.17 12.20
CA LEU A 16 -0.95 15.32 11.02
C LEU A 16 -1.90 14.19 11.38
N ASN A 17 -3.19 14.40 11.15
CA ASN A 17 -4.16 13.32 11.26
C ASN A 17 -4.01 12.37 10.07
N PRO A 18 -3.85 11.06 10.31
CA PRO A 18 -3.82 10.10 9.21
C PRO A 18 -5.15 10.15 8.46
N VAL A 19 -5.08 10.48 7.16
CA VAL A 19 -6.25 10.47 6.27
C VAL A 19 -6.32 9.12 5.58
N LYS A 20 -7.44 8.40 5.74
CA LYS A 20 -7.70 7.17 5.00
C LYS A 20 -7.81 7.49 3.50
N ARG A 21 -6.88 6.96 2.70
CA ARG A 21 -6.83 7.18 1.24
C ARG A 21 -7.51 6.07 0.45
N GLN A 22 -7.46 4.84 0.95
CA GLN A 22 -8.01 3.69 0.28
C GLN A 22 -8.63 2.74 1.30
N SER A 23 -9.67 2.03 0.86
CA SER A 23 -10.28 0.93 1.60
C SER A 23 -10.57 -0.19 0.62
N ILE A 24 -9.98 -1.35 0.86
CA ILE A 24 -10.29 -2.60 0.16
C ILE A 24 -11.09 -3.51 1.10
N THR A 25 -11.71 -4.55 0.55
CA THR A 25 -12.39 -5.58 1.34
C THR A 25 -12.02 -6.93 0.77
N ILE A 26 -11.59 -7.82 1.65
CA ILE A 26 -11.30 -9.22 1.34
C ILE A 26 -12.35 -10.06 2.07
N THR A 27 -13.09 -10.85 1.32
CA THR A 27 -14.14 -11.73 1.84
C THR A 27 -13.72 -13.17 1.62
N ARG A 28 -13.78 -13.98 2.68
CA ARG A 28 -13.59 -15.44 2.61
C ARG A 28 -14.89 -16.07 2.09
N ASP A 29 -14.78 -16.91 1.07
CA ASP A 29 -15.88 -17.70 0.53
C ASP A 29 -15.66 -19.17 0.87
N GLU A 30 -16.40 -19.64 1.87
CA GLU A 30 -16.36 -21.02 2.37
C GLU A 30 -17.20 -21.99 1.52
N THR A 31 -17.92 -21.48 0.51
CA THR A 31 -18.74 -22.32 -0.38
C THR A 31 -17.90 -22.99 -1.48
N THR A 32 -16.65 -22.56 -1.66
CA THR A 32 -15.72 -23.16 -2.62
C THR A 32 -14.75 -24.12 -1.94
N ASN A 33 -14.29 -25.15 -2.66
CA ASN A 33 -13.23 -26.06 -2.21
C ASN A 33 -12.11 -26.14 -3.28
N PRO A 34 -10.91 -25.56 -3.04
CA PRO A 34 -10.50 -24.91 -1.79
C PRO A 34 -11.26 -23.60 -1.52
N VAL A 35 -11.23 -23.15 -0.26
CA VAL A 35 -11.77 -21.85 0.17
C VAL A 35 -11.14 -20.77 -0.71
N SER A 36 -11.96 -19.85 -1.21
CA SER A 36 -11.51 -18.77 -2.08
C SER A 36 -11.65 -17.42 -1.37
N PHE A 37 -10.90 -16.42 -1.83
CA PHE A 37 -10.93 -15.07 -1.28
C PHE A 37 -11.30 -14.08 -2.38
N ASN A 38 -12.36 -13.31 -2.14
CA ASN A 38 -12.80 -12.28 -3.06
C ASN A 38 -12.30 -10.91 -2.60
N VAL A 39 -11.61 -10.19 -3.50
CA VAL A 39 -11.13 -8.84 -3.25
C VAL A 39 -11.99 -7.85 -4.02
N THR A 40 -12.61 -6.92 -3.31
CA THR A 40 -13.39 -5.84 -3.92
C THR A 40 -12.67 -4.50 -3.83
N ARG A 41 -13.00 -3.59 -4.77
CA ARG A 41 -12.40 -2.25 -4.92
C ARG A 41 -10.95 -2.23 -5.43
N GLY A 42 -10.49 -3.34 -6.00
CA GLY A 42 -9.25 -3.43 -6.77
C GLY A 42 -7.99 -3.65 -5.93
N PRO A 43 -6.80 -3.49 -6.53
CA PRO A 43 -5.52 -3.66 -5.85
C PRO A 43 -5.30 -2.58 -4.78
N LEU A 44 -4.50 -2.89 -3.76
CA LEU A 44 -4.06 -1.89 -2.78
C LEU A 44 -2.85 -1.14 -3.35
N VAL A 45 -2.94 0.19 -3.41
CA VAL A 45 -1.87 1.04 -3.94
C VAL A 45 -1.36 1.95 -2.83
N LEU A 46 -0.11 1.75 -2.43
CA LEU A 46 0.59 2.64 -1.53
C LEU A 46 1.45 3.59 -2.37
N GLY A 47 0.97 4.82 -2.51
CA GLY A 47 1.65 5.86 -3.26
C GLY A 47 3.05 6.13 -2.68
N PHE A 48 4.07 6.18 -3.52
CA PHE A 48 5.46 6.36 -3.09
C PHE A 48 5.63 7.60 -2.18
N ARG A 49 4.96 8.70 -2.55
CA ARG A 49 5.00 9.98 -1.82
C ARG A 49 4.37 9.93 -0.43
N LEU A 50 3.57 8.91 -0.13
CA LEU A 50 3.02 8.68 1.22
C LEU A 50 4.02 7.97 2.12
N LEU A 51 4.99 7.26 1.54
CA LEU A 51 6.00 6.48 2.26
C LEU A 51 7.33 7.22 2.39
N PHE A 52 7.66 8.06 1.41
CA PHE A 52 8.94 8.75 1.33
C PHE A 52 8.77 10.26 1.17
N LEU A 53 9.58 11.03 1.91
CA LEU A 53 9.57 12.50 1.89
C LEU A 53 10.36 13.11 0.71
N ARG A 54 10.57 12.35 -0.37
CA ARG A 54 11.31 12.80 -1.56
C ARG A 54 10.65 12.36 -2.86
N PRO A 55 10.99 12.96 -4.01
CA PRO A 55 10.56 12.46 -5.31
C PRO A 55 11.10 11.04 -5.59
N PRO A 56 10.36 10.23 -6.36
CA PRO A 56 10.83 8.92 -6.80
C PRO A 56 12.01 9.06 -7.79
N GLY A 57 12.98 8.15 -7.69
CA GLY A 57 14.02 7.95 -8.67
C GLY A 57 13.54 7.13 -9.89
N PRO A 58 14.42 6.88 -10.88
CA PRO A 58 14.03 6.28 -12.17
C PRO A 58 13.34 4.91 -12.12
N GLN A 59 13.49 4.17 -11.02
CA GLN A 59 12.90 2.82 -10.84
C GLN A 59 11.95 2.74 -9.66
N GLU A 60 11.72 3.86 -8.97
CA GLU A 60 10.85 3.92 -7.82
C GLU A 60 9.44 4.29 -8.26
N ARG A 61 8.48 3.62 -7.67
CA ARG A 61 7.07 3.68 -8.07
C ARG A 61 6.21 3.36 -6.87
N ASP A 62 4.91 3.51 -7.07
CA ASP A 62 3.92 3.10 -6.09
C ASP A 62 4.04 1.59 -5.82
N PHE A 63 3.84 1.21 -4.57
CA PHE A 63 3.76 -0.19 -4.19
C PHE A 63 2.35 -0.66 -4.46
N VAL A 64 2.21 -1.58 -5.41
CA VAL A 64 0.93 -2.16 -5.81
C VAL A 64 0.88 -3.58 -5.31
N LEU A 65 -0.04 -3.87 -4.39
CA LEU A 65 -0.43 -5.23 -4.06
C LEU A 65 -1.60 -5.60 -4.96
N SER A 66 -1.34 -6.49 -5.91
CA SER A 66 -2.35 -6.96 -6.85
C SER A 66 -3.49 -7.69 -6.13
N ILE A 67 -4.59 -7.94 -6.83
CA ILE A 67 -5.67 -8.77 -6.30
C ILE A 67 -5.12 -10.16 -5.94
N GLN A 68 -4.25 -10.72 -6.78
CA GLN A 68 -3.62 -12.02 -6.54
C GLN A 68 -2.74 -12.00 -5.28
N ASP A 69 -1.94 -10.96 -5.08
CA ASP A 69 -1.11 -10.82 -3.88
C ASP A 69 -1.97 -10.74 -2.61
N LEU A 70 -3.10 -10.02 -2.69
CA LEU A 70 -4.04 -9.89 -1.58
C LEU A 70 -4.78 -11.20 -1.29
N GLN A 71 -5.11 -11.98 -2.31
CA GLN A 71 -5.69 -13.32 -2.16
C GLN A 71 -4.69 -14.28 -1.52
N LEU A 72 -3.45 -14.30 -2.01
CA LEU A 72 -2.38 -15.13 -1.44
C LEU A 72 -2.07 -14.74 0.01
N TYR A 73 -2.06 -13.43 0.31
CA TYR A 73 -1.91 -12.95 1.68
C TYR A 73 -3.06 -13.43 2.58
N ALA A 74 -4.30 -13.35 2.08
CA ALA A 74 -5.48 -13.84 2.79
C ALA A 74 -5.42 -15.34 3.06
N GLU A 75 -4.99 -16.14 2.06
CA GLU A 75 -4.73 -17.57 2.24
C GLU A 75 -3.72 -17.80 3.36
N ASN A 76 -2.57 -17.12 3.36
CA ASN A 76 -1.54 -17.30 4.38
C ASN A 76 -1.99 -16.89 5.79
N VAL A 77 -2.80 -15.83 5.92
CA VAL A 77 -3.26 -15.34 7.23
C VAL A 77 -4.41 -16.19 7.79
N TRP A 78 -5.30 -16.67 6.92
CA TRP A 78 -6.51 -17.41 7.34
C TRP A 78 -6.43 -18.93 7.10
N ALA A 79 -5.31 -19.46 6.62
CA ALA A 79 -5.07 -20.91 6.54
C ALA A 79 -4.76 -21.56 7.89
N GLU A 80 -4.42 -20.78 8.93
CA GLU A 80 -4.04 -21.30 10.25
C GLU A 80 -5.21 -21.56 11.22
N TYR A 81 -6.47 -21.53 10.76
CA TYR A 81 -7.65 -21.80 11.59
C TYR A 81 -8.66 -22.77 10.96
#